data_AF-A0A7L9AVT7-F1
#
_entry.id   AF-A0A7L9AVT7-F1
#
_cell.length_a   1.000
_cell.length_b   1.000
_cell.length_c   1.000
_cell.angle_alpha   90.00
_cell.angle_beta   90.00
_cell.angle_gamma   90.00
#
_symmetry.space_group_name_H-M   'P 1'
#
loop_
_entity.id
_entity.type
_entity.pdbx_description
1 polymer ?
#
loop_
_entity_poly.entity_id
_entity_poly.type
_entity_poly.pdbx_seq_one_letter_code
_entity_poly.pdbx_strand_id
1 'polypeptide(L)'
;KYALIGNESTCFCGNEPGQYKLGTEVCNTPCPKNETQKCGGDNAASVYDTEVTAPGPPTSIEIRNVTETTIRVKWTAPQAFTRITGYLIKANIIETYADFALIPLEWQVSNDTNESELPNLQPGSMYNISVAATNFEEEGPSISTKAETIIGTPDPSPPDIEIKERHGDQMLVHIPEAKNVNGPVSMYRIVVSIELYQQGFITENLGNFTFADEQDLPYYITAELAPDEIKNDFIIGDEHTYNGFFNAKLPLTNDIEVSLGVVSQKNHVRKIRYAESTKKIILNINEPEVVSPMVVGLGAAIAIGVVLLLIGVGILIVLRKRIHMVRLQRGSQSMPLSLSEPCVEIENSGFLQDEDERVDYYGNLK
;
A
#
# COMPACT_ATOMS: atom_id res chain seq x y z
N LYS A 1 -45.24 -28.52 13.05
CA LYS A 1 -46.35 -29.02 12.20
C LYS A 1 -47.70 -28.94 12.88
N TYR A 2 -47.79 -29.25 14.17
CA TYR A 2 -49.03 -29.16 14.95
C TYR A 2 -48.91 -28.12 16.06
N ALA A 3 -49.98 -27.38 16.28
CA ALA A 3 -50.18 -26.55 17.45
C ALA A 3 -51.22 -27.23 18.36
N LEU A 4 -50.91 -27.34 19.65
CA LEU A 4 -51.78 -27.93 20.66
C LEU A 4 -52.15 -26.86 21.66
N ILE A 5 -53.44 -26.72 21.97
CA ILE A 5 -53.91 -25.86 23.06
C ILE A 5 -54.67 -26.71 24.08
N GLY A 6 -54.26 -26.61 25.34
CA GLY A 6 -54.87 -27.30 26.47
C GLY A 6 -54.95 -26.38 27.68
N ASN A 7 -55.79 -26.75 28.64
CA ASN A 7 -55.92 -26.19 29.98
C ASN A 7 -55.63 -24.67 30.14
N GLU A 8 -56.69 -23.85 30.26
CA GLU A 8 -56.60 -22.43 30.64
C GLU A 8 -55.57 -21.60 29.84
N SER A 9 -55.43 -21.87 28.53
CA SER A 9 -54.56 -21.18 27.54
C SER A 9 -53.08 -21.57 27.45
N THR A 10 -52.69 -22.76 27.90
CA THR A 10 -51.35 -23.30 27.57
C THR A 10 -51.27 -23.75 26.11
N CYS A 11 -50.25 -23.26 25.38
CA CYS A 11 -50.00 -23.60 23.98
C CYS A 11 -48.66 -24.35 23.83
N PHE A 12 -48.67 -25.42 23.04
CA PHE A 12 -47.50 -26.23 22.70
C PHE A 12 -47.39 -26.40 21.19
N CYS A 13 -46.17 -26.61 20.70
CA CYS A 13 -45.90 -26.90 19.29
C CYS A 13 -45.21 -28.26 19.16
N GLY A 14 -45.56 -29.02 18.13
CA GLY A 14 -45.02 -30.36 17.90
C GLY A 14 -44.88 -30.72 16.42
N ASN A 15 -44.16 -31.81 16.18
CA ASN A 15 -44.07 -32.46 14.87
C ASN A 15 -45.03 -33.66 14.75
N GLU A 16 -45.55 -34.17 15.87
CA GLU A 16 -46.56 -35.23 15.92
C GLU A 16 -47.88 -34.68 16.51
N PRO A 17 -49.04 -35.19 16.10
CA PRO A 17 -50.35 -34.75 16.60
C PRO A 17 -50.72 -35.36 17.98
N GLY A 18 -49.76 -36.00 18.66
CA GLY A 18 -49.96 -36.77 19.89
C GLY A 18 -50.26 -38.25 19.64
N GLN A 19 -50.00 -39.09 20.64
CA GLN A 19 -50.14 -40.55 20.54
C GLN A 19 -51.59 -41.05 20.68
N TYR A 20 -52.46 -40.28 21.34
CA TYR A 20 -53.83 -40.69 21.66
C TYR A 20 -54.84 -39.70 21.08
N LYS A 21 -55.76 -40.21 20.25
CA LYS A 21 -56.84 -39.43 19.65
C LYS A 21 -58.13 -39.60 20.45
N LEU A 22 -58.58 -38.52 21.08
CA LEU A 22 -59.90 -38.42 21.71
C LEU A 22 -60.94 -37.88 20.72
N GLY A 23 -62.23 -38.06 21.02
CA GLY A 23 -63.32 -37.47 20.23
C GLY A 23 -63.49 -35.97 20.51
N THR A 24 -64.10 -35.25 19.57
CA THR A 24 -64.24 -33.78 19.60
C THR A 24 -65.27 -33.28 20.62
N GLU A 25 -66.02 -34.19 21.23
CA GLU A 25 -66.89 -33.98 22.37
C GLU A 25 -66.12 -33.72 23.68
N VAL A 26 -64.91 -34.26 23.82
CA VAL A 26 -64.05 -34.06 25.02
C VAL A 26 -63.42 -32.67 25.01
N CYS A 27 -62.99 -32.18 23.85
CA CYS A 27 -62.48 -30.82 23.69
C CYS A 27 -63.64 -29.82 23.55
N ASN A 28 -64.27 -29.47 24.67
CA ASN A 28 -65.44 -28.60 24.73
C ASN A 28 -65.23 -27.28 25.50
N THR A 29 -64.05 -27.02 26.06
CA THR A 29 -63.75 -25.79 26.82
C THR A 29 -63.69 -24.58 25.89
N PRO A 30 -64.45 -23.50 26.12
CA PRO A 30 -64.42 -22.30 25.29
C PRO A 30 -63.12 -21.49 25.48
N CYS A 31 -62.69 -20.77 24.45
CA CYS A 31 -61.48 -19.95 24.48
C CYS A 31 -61.68 -18.63 25.25
N PRO A 32 -60.77 -18.22 26.17
CA PRO A 32 -60.98 -17.04 27.04
C PRO A 32 -61.20 -15.69 26.34
N LYS A 33 -60.75 -15.53 25.09
CA LYS A 33 -60.96 -14.31 24.27
C LYS A 33 -62.09 -14.42 23.25
N ASN A 34 -62.63 -15.62 23.01
CA ASN A 34 -63.68 -15.87 22.01
C ASN A 34 -64.41 -17.18 22.33
N GLU A 35 -65.55 -17.07 23.01
CA GLU A 35 -66.34 -18.23 23.46
C GLU A 35 -66.89 -19.11 22.32
N THR A 36 -66.85 -18.63 21.07
CA THR A 36 -67.25 -19.43 19.88
C THR A 36 -66.21 -20.47 19.47
N GLN A 37 -64.97 -20.37 19.98
CA GLN A 37 -63.87 -21.29 19.69
C GLN A 37 -63.59 -22.23 20.88
N LYS A 38 -63.16 -23.46 20.57
CA LYS A 38 -62.86 -24.52 21.55
C LYS A 38 -61.35 -24.64 21.80
N CYS A 39 -60.90 -24.38 23.03
CA CYS A 39 -59.51 -24.37 23.47
C CYS A 39 -59.18 -25.58 24.38
N GLY A 40 -59.35 -26.80 23.87
CA GLY A 40 -59.11 -28.04 24.62
C GLY A 40 -60.31 -28.49 25.46
N GLY A 41 -60.02 -29.31 26.47
CA GLY A 41 -60.98 -29.94 27.38
C GLY A 41 -60.32 -30.38 28.68
N ASP A 42 -61.09 -30.95 29.60
CA ASP A 42 -60.54 -31.56 30.82
C ASP A 42 -59.59 -32.71 30.45
N ASN A 43 -58.32 -32.58 30.84
CA ASN A 43 -57.21 -33.47 30.46
C ASN A 43 -57.07 -33.71 28.93
N ALA A 44 -57.56 -32.80 28.09
CA ALA A 44 -57.54 -32.91 26.62
C ALA A 44 -57.07 -31.62 25.94
N ALA A 45 -56.31 -31.76 24.85
CA ALA A 45 -55.84 -30.64 24.04
C ALA A 45 -56.52 -30.63 22.66
N SER A 46 -56.95 -29.45 22.19
CA SER A 46 -57.30 -29.28 20.77
C SER A 46 -56.01 -29.23 19.96
N VAL A 47 -55.92 -30.04 18.91
CA VAL A 47 -54.76 -30.12 18.01
C VAL A 47 -55.14 -29.54 16.65
N TYR A 48 -54.32 -28.61 16.16
CA TYR A 48 -54.46 -27.97 14.85
C TYR A 48 -53.24 -28.29 13.99
N ASP A 49 -53.46 -28.64 12.72
CA ASP A 49 -52.40 -28.61 11.73
C ASP A 49 -52.07 -27.15 11.42
N THR A 50 -50.80 -26.76 11.47
CA THR A 50 -50.36 -25.39 11.21
C THR A 50 -50.13 -25.11 9.71
N GLU A 51 -50.38 -26.09 8.86
CA GLU A 51 -50.12 -26.16 7.42
C GLU A 51 -48.63 -26.06 7.02
N VAL A 52 -47.78 -25.35 7.77
CA VAL A 52 -46.30 -25.28 7.64
C VAL A 52 -45.67 -26.60 7.16
N THR A 53 -44.95 -26.55 6.02
CA THR A 53 -44.17 -27.68 5.48
C THR A 53 -42.66 -27.51 5.71
N ALA A 54 -42.20 -26.31 6.04
CA ALA A 54 -40.80 -25.97 6.30
C ALA A 54 -40.16 -26.85 7.38
N PRO A 55 -38.87 -27.22 7.23
CA PRO A 55 -38.06 -27.73 8.33
C PRO A 55 -37.97 -26.70 9.48
N GLY A 56 -37.74 -27.19 10.70
CA GLY A 56 -37.39 -26.31 11.83
C GLY A 56 -35.97 -25.72 11.68
N PRO A 57 -35.58 -24.77 12.56
CA PRO A 57 -34.24 -24.20 12.55
C PRO A 57 -33.22 -25.22 13.10
N PRO A 58 -31.99 -25.28 12.56
CA PRO A 58 -30.91 -26.08 13.12
C PRO A 58 -30.71 -25.79 14.62
N THR A 59 -30.44 -26.83 15.41
CA THR A 59 -30.50 -26.72 16.89
C THR A 59 -29.25 -26.14 17.52
N SER A 60 -28.11 -26.18 16.82
CA SER A 60 -26.88 -25.48 17.21
C SER A 60 -26.08 -25.06 15.97
N ILE A 61 -25.22 -24.06 16.15
CA ILE A 61 -24.23 -23.61 15.18
C ILE A 61 -22.91 -23.33 15.91
N GLU A 62 -21.81 -23.85 15.38
CA GLU A 62 -20.46 -23.73 15.91
C GLU A 62 -19.51 -23.25 14.81
N ILE A 63 -18.62 -22.33 15.18
CA ILE A 63 -17.54 -21.83 14.32
C ILE A 63 -16.26 -22.57 14.65
N ARG A 64 -15.55 -23.02 13.61
CA ARG A 64 -14.30 -23.80 13.66
C ARG A 64 -13.34 -23.26 12.60
N ASN A 65 -12.05 -23.50 12.78
CA ASN A 65 -10.99 -23.26 11.79
C ASN A 65 -11.18 -21.99 10.94
N VAL A 66 -11.02 -20.83 11.56
CA VAL A 66 -11.10 -19.53 10.87
C VAL A 66 -9.76 -19.19 10.23
N THR A 67 -9.79 -18.75 8.98
CA THR A 67 -8.62 -18.27 8.22
C THR A 67 -8.83 -16.83 7.76
N GLU A 68 -7.99 -16.33 6.85
CA GLU A 68 -8.12 -14.99 6.25
C GLU A 68 -9.35 -14.91 5.32
N THR A 69 -9.68 -15.99 4.62
CA THR A 69 -10.74 -15.99 3.57
C THR A 69 -11.72 -17.16 3.70
N THR A 70 -11.56 -18.03 4.69
CA THR A 70 -12.45 -19.17 4.94
C THR A 70 -12.86 -19.28 6.40
N ILE A 71 -14.08 -19.76 6.64
CA ILE A 71 -14.58 -20.13 7.97
C ILE A 71 -15.21 -21.51 7.87
N ARG A 72 -14.87 -22.43 8.78
CA ARG A 72 -15.58 -23.70 8.90
C ARG A 72 -16.74 -23.59 9.89
N VAL A 73 -17.90 -24.07 9.47
CA VAL A 73 -19.15 -23.99 10.25
C VAL A 73 -19.69 -25.39 10.42
N LYS A 74 -20.08 -25.73 11.65
CA LYS A 74 -20.72 -26.98 12.00
C LYS A 74 -22.07 -26.69 12.63
N TRP A 75 -23.09 -27.47 12.29
CA TRP A 75 -24.45 -27.32 12.84
C TRP A 75 -25.04 -28.67 13.23
N THR A 76 -26.13 -28.63 13.99
CA THR A 76 -26.91 -29.81 14.34
C THR A 76 -28.26 -29.76 13.64
N ALA A 77 -28.59 -30.83 12.90
CA ALA A 77 -29.83 -30.96 12.16
C ALA A 77 -31.08 -30.64 13.00
N PRO A 78 -32.11 -30.00 12.43
CA PRO A 78 -33.38 -29.74 13.13
C PRO A 78 -34.20 -31.02 13.31
N GLN A 79 -35.10 -31.02 14.29
CA GLN A 79 -36.23 -31.95 14.28
C GLN A 79 -37.24 -31.49 13.23
N ALA A 80 -37.27 -32.16 12.07
CA ALA A 80 -38.19 -31.88 10.98
C ALA A 80 -39.21 -33.01 10.79
N PHE A 81 -40.46 -32.65 10.48
CA PHE A 81 -41.49 -33.60 10.04
C PHE A 81 -41.41 -33.87 8.52
N THR A 82 -40.91 -32.90 7.75
CA THR A 82 -40.70 -33.01 6.31
C THR A 82 -39.26 -33.43 5.99
N ARG A 83 -39.06 -34.02 4.81
CA ARG A 83 -37.75 -34.49 4.37
C ARG A 83 -36.85 -33.28 4.04
N ILE A 84 -35.83 -33.07 4.86
CA ILE A 84 -34.75 -32.11 4.60
C ILE A 84 -34.02 -32.54 3.31
N THR A 85 -33.85 -31.60 2.39
CA THR A 85 -33.14 -31.78 1.11
C THR A 85 -31.73 -31.23 1.15
N GLY A 86 -31.50 -30.17 1.94
CA GLY A 86 -30.20 -29.61 2.20
C GLY A 86 -30.20 -28.56 3.32
N TYR A 87 -29.13 -27.77 3.35
CA TYR A 87 -29.02 -26.57 4.16
C TYR A 87 -28.59 -25.39 3.29
N LEU A 88 -29.12 -24.21 3.61
CA LEU A 88 -28.73 -22.94 3.02
C LEU A 88 -27.96 -22.14 4.07
N ILE A 89 -26.73 -21.77 3.74
CA ILE A 89 -25.82 -21.03 4.60
C ILE A 89 -25.65 -19.64 3.99
N LYS A 90 -25.85 -18.58 4.77
CA LYS A 90 -25.70 -17.19 4.32
C LYS A 90 -24.70 -16.46 5.22
N ALA A 91 -23.76 -15.72 4.65
CA ALA A 91 -22.82 -14.87 5.38
C ALA A 91 -23.05 -13.40 5.03
N ASN A 92 -23.60 -12.65 5.98
CA ASN A 92 -23.86 -11.22 5.86
C ASN A 92 -22.77 -10.44 6.60
N ILE A 93 -22.23 -9.37 6.02
CA ILE A 93 -21.19 -8.57 6.66
C ILE A 93 -21.82 -7.61 7.69
N ILE A 94 -21.18 -7.51 8.85
CA ILE A 94 -21.51 -6.57 9.92
C ILE A 94 -20.52 -5.40 9.90
N GLU A 95 -19.22 -5.71 9.88
CA GLU A 95 -18.11 -4.74 9.89
C GLU A 95 -16.99 -5.23 8.95
N THR A 96 -16.30 -4.32 8.28
CA THR A 96 -15.18 -4.62 7.37
C THR A 96 -14.24 -3.42 7.26
N TYR A 97 -12.98 -3.66 6.86
CA TYR A 97 -12.03 -2.62 6.49
C TYR A 97 -12.06 -2.29 4.98
N ALA A 98 -12.81 -3.05 4.17
CA ALA A 98 -12.92 -2.82 2.74
C ALA A 98 -13.59 -1.47 2.43
N ASP A 99 -13.03 -0.71 1.48
CA ASP A 99 -13.59 0.56 0.99
C ASP A 99 -14.53 0.39 -0.22
N PHE A 100 -14.91 -0.86 -0.51
CA PHE A 100 -15.84 -1.25 -1.57
C PHE A 100 -17.03 -2.04 -1.03
N ALA A 101 -18.16 -1.98 -1.74
CA ALA A 101 -19.37 -2.69 -1.35
C ALA A 101 -19.22 -4.21 -1.57
N LEU A 102 -19.39 -4.97 -0.49
CA LEU A 102 -19.39 -6.43 -0.50
C LEU A 102 -20.81 -6.98 -0.49
N ILE A 103 -21.05 -8.03 -1.27
CA ILE A 103 -22.36 -8.68 -1.43
C ILE A 103 -22.46 -9.85 -0.42
N PRO A 104 -23.61 -10.11 0.22
CA PRO A 104 -23.82 -11.32 1.01
C PRO A 104 -23.51 -12.59 0.22
N LEU A 105 -22.84 -13.54 0.86
CA LEU A 105 -22.46 -14.81 0.25
C LEU A 105 -23.41 -15.92 0.68
N GLU A 106 -23.76 -16.81 -0.24
CA GLU A 106 -24.67 -17.93 0.01
C GLU A 106 -24.10 -19.25 -0.50
N TRP A 107 -24.30 -20.33 0.26
CA TRP A 107 -23.89 -21.68 -0.10
C TRP A 107 -25.02 -22.68 0.18
N GLN A 108 -25.28 -23.57 -0.77
CA GLN A 108 -26.21 -24.69 -0.60
C GLN A 108 -25.41 -25.97 -0.42
N VAL A 109 -25.78 -26.77 0.59
CA VAL A 109 -25.11 -28.03 0.92
C VAL A 109 -26.12 -29.16 1.11
N SER A 110 -25.70 -30.40 0.88
CA SER A 110 -26.54 -31.59 0.94
C SER A 110 -26.98 -31.94 2.38
N ASN A 111 -28.12 -32.62 2.51
CA ASN A 111 -28.73 -32.96 3.81
C ASN A 111 -27.95 -33.97 4.66
N ASP A 112 -26.99 -34.70 4.07
CA ASP A 112 -26.05 -35.59 4.74
C ASP A 112 -24.84 -34.85 5.34
N THR A 113 -24.68 -33.56 5.04
CA THR A 113 -23.62 -32.71 5.60
C THR A 113 -24.13 -31.88 6.78
N ASN A 114 -23.36 -31.90 7.87
CA ASN A 114 -23.59 -31.09 9.09
C ASN A 114 -22.39 -30.16 9.39
N GLU A 115 -21.41 -30.10 8.48
CA GLU A 115 -20.22 -29.24 8.56
C GLU A 115 -19.80 -28.84 7.14
N SER A 116 -19.44 -27.58 6.95
CA SER A 116 -18.99 -27.04 5.66
C SER A 116 -17.94 -25.95 5.87
N GLU A 117 -17.09 -25.76 4.87
CA GLU A 117 -16.13 -24.66 4.80
C GLU A 117 -16.64 -23.59 3.83
N LEU A 118 -16.67 -22.33 4.30
CA LEU A 118 -17.23 -21.19 3.59
C LEU A 118 -16.09 -20.35 2.99
N PRO A 119 -15.78 -20.47 1.68
CA PRO A 119 -14.68 -19.75 1.04
C PRO A 119 -15.06 -18.33 0.62
N ASN A 120 -14.08 -17.56 0.12
CA ASN A 120 -14.25 -16.24 -0.50
C ASN A 120 -14.75 -15.14 0.44
N LEU A 121 -14.48 -15.27 1.74
CA LEU A 121 -14.72 -14.21 2.72
C LEU A 121 -13.64 -13.12 2.61
N GLN A 122 -14.00 -11.87 2.93
CA GLN A 122 -13.07 -10.75 3.03
C GLN A 122 -12.22 -10.88 4.32
N PRO A 123 -10.89 -10.67 4.27
CA PRO A 123 -10.06 -10.66 5.47
C PRO A 123 -10.42 -9.56 6.47
N GLY A 124 -10.11 -9.81 7.75
CA GLY A 124 -10.32 -8.88 8.86
C GLY A 124 -11.76 -8.40 9.04
N SER A 125 -12.76 -9.15 8.57
CA SER A 125 -14.16 -8.73 8.47
C SER A 125 -15.07 -9.57 9.37
N MET A 126 -16.04 -8.92 9.99
CA MET A 126 -17.02 -9.52 10.91
C MET A 126 -18.28 -9.91 10.16
N TYR A 127 -18.65 -11.19 10.22
CA TYR A 127 -19.81 -11.76 9.55
C TYR A 127 -20.88 -12.22 10.54
N ASN A 128 -22.14 -12.05 10.18
CA ASN A 128 -23.27 -12.83 10.70
C ASN A 128 -23.49 -14.03 9.77
N ILE A 129 -23.13 -15.22 10.23
CA ILE A 129 -23.32 -16.47 9.49
C ILE A 129 -24.62 -17.11 9.97
N SER A 130 -25.56 -17.36 9.06
CA SER A 130 -26.81 -18.06 9.35
C SER A 130 -26.92 -19.37 8.59
N VAL A 131 -27.54 -20.38 9.20
CA VAL A 131 -27.83 -21.69 8.60
C VAL A 131 -29.33 -21.97 8.73
N ALA A 132 -29.98 -22.21 7.60
CA ALA A 132 -31.35 -22.71 7.48
C ALA A 132 -31.36 -24.14 6.93
N ALA A 133 -32.32 -24.95 7.33
CA ALA A 133 -32.60 -26.22 6.67
C ALA A 133 -33.64 -26.02 5.57
N THR A 134 -33.48 -26.71 4.43
CA THR A 134 -34.38 -26.59 3.27
C THR A 134 -35.11 -27.90 3.00
N ASN A 135 -36.31 -27.82 2.41
CA ASN A 135 -37.01 -28.97 1.82
C ASN A 135 -37.13 -28.77 0.28
N PHE A 136 -38.08 -29.42 -0.40
CA PHE A 136 -38.29 -29.25 -1.86
C PHE A 136 -39.10 -28.00 -2.24
N GLU A 137 -39.71 -27.31 -1.27
CA GLU A 137 -40.69 -26.22 -1.45
C GLU A 137 -40.19 -24.90 -0.87
N GLU A 138 -39.60 -24.91 0.33
CA GLU A 138 -39.28 -23.71 1.12
C GLU A 138 -38.01 -23.82 2.00
N GLU A 139 -37.47 -22.65 2.35
CA GLU A 139 -36.40 -22.42 3.32
C GLU A 139 -37.01 -22.32 4.73
N GLY A 140 -36.52 -23.12 5.68
CA GLY A 140 -36.90 -23.01 7.09
C GLY A 140 -36.27 -21.79 7.78
N PRO A 141 -36.72 -21.43 9.00
CA PRO A 141 -36.07 -20.40 9.79
C PRO A 141 -34.60 -20.75 10.06
N SER A 142 -33.73 -19.74 10.14
CA SER A 142 -32.30 -19.93 10.38
C SER A 142 -31.91 -19.70 11.84
N ILE A 143 -30.82 -20.34 12.25
CA ILE A 143 -30.01 -19.93 13.41
C ILE A 143 -28.80 -19.15 12.90
N SER A 144 -28.29 -18.18 13.66
CA SER A 144 -27.11 -17.39 13.26
C SER A 144 -26.11 -17.17 14.39
N THR A 145 -24.85 -16.92 14.02
CA THR A 145 -23.75 -16.60 14.92
C THR A 145 -22.77 -15.62 14.27
N LYS A 146 -21.97 -14.93 15.09
CA LYS A 146 -20.96 -13.98 14.62
C LYS A 146 -19.59 -14.65 14.53
N ALA A 147 -18.82 -14.29 13.50
CA ALA A 147 -17.43 -14.72 13.33
C ALA A 147 -16.61 -13.63 12.61
N GLU A 148 -15.36 -13.45 13.02
CA GLU A 148 -14.42 -12.51 12.39
C GLU A 148 -13.33 -13.28 11.64
N THR A 149 -13.09 -12.99 10.37
CA THR A 149 -11.96 -13.56 9.62
C THR A 149 -10.62 -12.99 10.12
N ILE A 150 -9.54 -13.73 9.91
CA ILE A 150 -8.18 -13.26 10.22
C ILE A 150 -7.82 -12.08 9.28
N ILE A 151 -7.05 -11.12 9.78
CA ILE A 151 -6.52 -10.02 8.95
C ILE A 151 -5.60 -10.55 7.85
N GLY A 152 -5.76 -10.02 6.65
CA GLY A 152 -4.94 -10.37 5.49
C GLY A 152 -3.66 -9.55 5.39
N THR A 153 -2.84 -9.87 4.39
CA THR A 153 -1.75 -8.99 3.95
C THR A 153 -2.32 -7.62 3.54
N PRO A 154 -1.72 -6.49 3.97
CA PRO A 154 -2.22 -5.17 3.61
C PRO A 154 -2.34 -4.96 2.10
N ASP A 155 -3.46 -4.40 1.67
CA ASP A 155 -3.77 -4.11 0.27
C ASP A 155 -4.60 -2.80 0.19
N PRO A 156 -4.39 -1.89 -0.79
CA PRO A 156 -3.44 -1.96 -1.91
C PRO A 156 -1.96 -1.90 -1.47
N SER A 157 -1.04 -1.88 -2.45
CA SER A 157 0.38 -1.56 -2.16
C SER A 157 0.47 -0.22 -1.43
N PRO A 158 1.35 -0.08 -0.42
CA PRO A 158 1.68 1.22 0.14
C PRO A 158 2.15 2.20 -0.95
N PRO A 159 1.84 3.50 -0.82
CA PRO A 159 2.42 4.54 -1.66
C PRO A 159 3.93 4.71 -1.43
N ASP A 160 4.63 5.26 -2.42
CA ASP A 160 6.03 5.68 -2.29
C ASP A 160 6.17 6.82 -1.26
N ILE A 161 7.34 6.89 -0.61
CA ILE A 161 7.68 7.99 0.30
C ILE A 161 8.05 9.24 -0.52
N GLU A 162 7.51 10.39 -0.14
CA GLU A 162 7.80 11.67 -0.79
C GLU A 162 9.08 12.27 -0.21
N ILE A 163 10.21 12.16 -0.92
CA ILE A 163 11.45 12.78 -0.47
C ILE A 163 11.42 14.28 -0.76
N LYS A 164 11.59 15.11 0.28
CA LYS A 164 11.59 16.57 0.19
C LYS A 164 12.99 17.12 -0.02
N GLU A 165 13.93 16.79 0.86
CA GLU A 165 15.30 17.30 0.83
C GLU A 165 16.32 16.25 1.32
N ARG A 166 17.57 16.38 0.87
CA ARG A 166 18.70 15.52 1.28
C ARG A 166 19.87 16.42 1.66
N HIS A 167 20.34 16.30 2.91
CA HIS A 167 21.46 17.07 3.45
C HIS A 167 22.49 16.12 4.05
N GLY A 168 23.65 15.94 3.40
CA GLY A 168 24.75 15.14 3.94
C GLY A 168 24.38 13.69 4.27
N ASP A 169 24.18 13.38 5.54
CA ASP A 169 23.81 12.09 6.12
C ASP A 169 22.33 11.98 6.56
N GLN A 170 21.52 13.03 6.31
CA GLN A 170 20.10 13.08 6.62
C GLN A 170 19.18 13.31 5.40
N MET A 171 17.95 12.80 5.47
CA MET A 171 16.93 12.94 4.43
C MET A 171 15.60 13.34 5.04
N LEU A 172 15.05 14.49 4.63
CA LEU A 172 13.72 14.95 5.03
C LEU A 172 12.69 14.35 4.07
N VAL A 173 11.72 13.62 4.63
CA VAL A 173 10.68 12.92 3.87
C VAL A 173 9.29 13.22 4.41
N HIS A 174 8.28 13.13 3.55
CA HIS A 174 6.87 13.09 3.91
C HIS A 174 6.32 11.68 3.65
N ILE A 175 5.53 11.17 4.61
CA ILE A 175 5.01 9.79 4.58
C ILE A 175 3.51 9.86 4.28
N PRO A 176 3.07 9.56 3.05
CA PRO A 176 1.65 9.60 2.71
C PRO A 176 0.84 8.53 3.45
N GLU A 177 -0.40 8.88 3.81
CA GLU A 177 -1.34 7.94 4.45
C GLU A 177 -1.66 6.77 3.50
N ALA A 178 -1.52 5.55 4.01
CA ALA A 178 -1.85 4.33 3.29
C ALA A 178 -3.24 3.80 3.68
N LYS A 179 -3.87 3.08 2.75
CA LYS A 179 -5.09 2.32 2.99
C LYS A 179 -4.79 0.85 3.26
N ASN A 180 -5.70 0.16 3.95
CA ASN A 180 -5.69 -1.28 4.09
C ASN A 180 -7.13 -1.83 4.07
N VAL A 181 -7.50 -2.61 3.05
CA VAL A 181 -8.84 -3.24 2.93
C VAL A 181 -8.94 -4.59 3.67
N ASN A 182 -7.81 -5.13 4.15
CA ASN A 182 -7.68 -6.46 4.74
C ASN A 182 -7.45 -6.43 6.27
N GLY A 183 -7.48 -5.25 6.89
CA GLY A 183 -7.25 -5.05 8.32
C GLY A 183 -6.99 -3.58 8.69
N PRO A 184 -6.67 -3.27 9.95
CA PRO A 184 -6.26 -1.93 10.35
C PRO A 184 -4.91 -1.54 9.75
N VAL A 185 -4.63 -0.23 9.68
CA VAL A 185 -3.27 0.30 9.56
C VAL A 185 -2.77 0.56 10.98
N SER A 186 -1.84 -0.28 11.46
CA SER A 186 -1.37 -0.26 12.84
C SER A 186 -0.07 0.52 13.02
N MET A 187 0.88 0.36 12.09
CA MET A 187 2.15 1.10 12.05
C MET A 187 2.62 1.28 10.60
N TYR A 188 3.44 2.30 10.37
CA TYR A 188 4.24 2.49 9.16
C TYR A 188 5.69 2.10 9.46
N ARG A 189 6.28 1.22 8.66
CA ARG A 189 7.67 0.77 8.76
C ARG A 189 8.48 1.40 7.63
N ILE A 190 9.61 2.00 7.94
CA ILE A 190 10.48 2.63 6.94
C ILE A 190 11.73 1.77 6.76
N VAL A 191 11.98 1.35 5.52
CA VAL A 191 13.17 0.57 5.13
C VAL A 191 14.08 1.47 4.31
N VAL A 192 15.36 1.50 4.67
CA VAL A 192 16.43 2.10 3.87
C VAL A 192 17.15 0.97 3.15
N SER A 193 17.39 1.13 1.85
CA SER A 193 18.13 0.20 1.00
C SER A 193 19.22 0.95 0.22
N ILE A 194 20.42 0.38 0.14
CA ILE A 194 21.59 0.96 -0.52
C ILE A 194 21.85 0.15 -1.79
N GLU A 195 21.27 0.59 -2.90
CA GLU A 195 21.01 -0.24 -4.08
C GLU A 195 22.18 -0.29 -5.09
N LEU A 196 23.35 -0.74 -4.65
CA LEU A 196 24.54 -0.87 -5.51
C LEU A 196 24.37 -1.85 -6.70
N TYR A 197 23.40 -2.77 -6.64
CA TYR A 197 23.29 -3.92 -7.57
C TYR A 197 21.90 -4.20 -8.15
N GLN A 198 20.96 -3.25 -8.08
CA GLN A 198 19.61 -3.37 -8.67
C GLN A 198 18.73 -4.54 -8.14
N GLN A 199 19.00 -5.00 -6.92
CA GLN A 199 18.14 -5.91 -6.18
C GLN A 199 17.66 -5.21 -4.92
N GLY A 200 16.35 -4.99 -4.83
CA GLY A 200 15.69 -4.53 -3.61
C GLY A 200 15.83 -5.54 -2.47
N PHE A 201 15.34 -5.17 -1.29
CA PHE A 201 15.56 -5.93 -0.06
C PHE A 201 14.78 -7.26 0.01
N ILE A 202 15.39 -8.26 0.64
CA ILE A 202 14.74 -9.54 0.93
C ILE A 202 14.07 -9.45 2.30
N THR A 203 12.74 -9.58 2.32
CA THR A 203 11.92 -9.39 3.53
C THR A 203 12.22 -10.38 4.66
N GLU A 204 12.71 -11.58 4.33
CA GLU A 204 13.07 -12.62 5.31
C GLU A 204 14.28 -12.26 6.18
N ASN A 205 15.23 -11.50 5.62
CA ASN A 205 16.45 -11.07 6.30
C ASN A 205 16.38 -9.61 6.79
N LEU A 206 15.20 -8.98 6.73
CA LEU A 206 15.05 -7.55 7.03
C LEU A 206 15.04 -7.30 8.56
N GLY A 207 16.18 -6.86 9.08
CA GLY A 207 16.40 -6.55 10.49
C GLY A 207 16.50 -5.05 10.80
N ASN A 208 16.96 -4.73 12.03
CA ASN A 208 17.37 -3.38 12.41
C ASN A 208 18.77 -3.06 11.84
N PHE A 209 19.22 -1.81 11.99
CA PHE A 209 20.53 -1.37 11.51
C PHE A 209 21.70 -2.23 12.01
N THR A 210 21.74 -2.56 13.31
CA THR A 210 22.86 -3.36 13.89
C THR A 210 22.93 -4.76 13.31
N PHE A 211 21.79 -5.42 13.08
CA PHE A 211 21.75 -6.73 12.43
C PHE A 211 22.21 -6.65 10.97
N ALA A 212 21.83 -5.58 10.24
CA ALA A 212 22.26 -5.39 8.87
C ALA A 212 23.78 -5.19 8.76
N ASP A 213 24.37 -4.36 9.64
CA ASP A 213 25.82 -4.13 9.73
C ASP A 213 26.59 -5.42 10.09
N GLU A 214 26.10 -6.19 11.08
CA GLU A 214 26.68 -7.49 11.46
C GLU A 214 26.58 -8.57 10.36
N GLN A 215 25.65 -8.45 9.43
CA GLN A 215 25.39 -9.43 8.36
C GLN A 215 25.80 -8.93 6.95
N ASP A 216 26.42 -7.76 6.85
CA ASP A 216 26.80 -7.09 5.59
C ASP A 216 25.61 -6.95 4.60
N LEU A 217 24.43 -6.63 5.15
CA LEU A 217 23.19 -6.46 4.37
C LEU A 217 23.02 -4.99 3.94
N PRO A 218 22.77 -4.71 2.65
CA PRO A 218 22.62 -3.34 2.14
C PRO A 218 21.26 -2.71 2.49
N TYR A 219 20.49 -3.26 3.42
CA TYR A 219 19.15 -2.76 3.78
C TYR A 219 18.82 -2.99 5.25
N TYR A 220 18.08 -2.05 5.84
CA TYR A 220 17.68 -2.10 7.24
C TYR A 220 16.37 -1.33 7.51
N ILE A 221 15.69 -1.70 8.59
CA ILE A 221 14.56 -0.94 9.12
C ILE A 221 15.13 0.23 9.94
N THR A 222 14.77 1.45 9.52
CA THR A 222 15.24 2.70 10.17
C THR A 222 14.24 3.22 11.20
N ALA A 223 12.95 2.95 11.01
CA ALA A 223 11.88 3.36 11.94
C ALA A 223 10.63 2.49 11.82
N GLU A 224 9.86 2.43 12.90
CA GLU A 224 8.42 2.14 12.88
C GLU A 224 7.67 3.27 13.60
N LEU A 225 6.63 3.80 12.95
CA LEU A 225 5.86 4.98 13.35
C LEU A 225 4.37 4.67 13.44
N ALA A 226 3.69 5.21 14.44
CA ALA A 226 2.24 5.17 14.55
C ALA A 226 1.56 6.12 13.52
N PRO A 227 0.28 5.89 13.17
CA PRO A 227 -0.46 6.75 12.23
C PRO A 227 -0.57 8.22 12.63
N ASP A 228 -0.40 8.57 13.91
CA ASP A 228 -0.35 9.96 14.36
C ASP A 228 1.00 10.65 14.12
N GLU A 229 2.09 9.89 14.02
CA GLU A 229 3.46 10.42 13.88
C GLU A 229 3.77 10.84 12.44
N ILE A 230 3.14 10.20 11.44
CA ILE A 230 3.33 10.52 10.01
C ILE A 230 2.67 11.84 9.55
N LYS A 231 1.96 12.54 10.45
CA LYS A 231 1.28 13.82 10.16
C LYS A 231 2.25 14.98 9.91
N ASN A 232 3.50 14.84 10.35
CA ASN A 232 4.59 15.78 10.11
C ASN A 232 5.66 15.13 9.23
N ASP A 233 6.59 15.94 8.73
CA ASP A 233 7.75 15.42 8.00
C ASP A 233 8.69 14.67 8.95
N PHE A 234 9.26 13.58 8.43
CA PHE A 234 10.17 12.68 9.14
C PHE A 234 11.60 12.89 8.63
N ILE A 235 12.59 12.76 9.52
CA ILE A 235 14.02 12.86 9.16
C ILE A 235 14.63 11.46 9.27
N ILE A 236 15.09 10.90 8.15
CA ILE A 236 15.87 9.67 8.14
C ILE A 236 17.33 10.04 8.41
N GLY A 237 17.99 9.30 9.30
CA GLY A 237 19.39 9.55 9.72
C GLY A 237 19.55 10.49 10.92
N ASP A 238 18.51 10.69 11.73
CA ASP A 238 18.54 11.59 12.88
C ASP A 238 19.12 10.98 14.18
N GLU A 239 19.61 9.74 14.13
CA GLU A 239 20.18 8.98 15.25
C GLU A 239 19.21 8.72 16.43
N HIS A 240 17.90 8.94 16.25
CA HIS A 240 16.89 8.57 17.23
C HIS A 240 16.40 7.11 17.04
N THR A 241 15.73 6.57 18.07
CA THR A 241 15.18 5.21 18.05
C THR A 241 13.66 5.24 18.03
N TYR A 242 13.06 4.70 16.97
CA TYR A 242 11.62 4.67 16.73
C TYR A 242 11.08 3.25 16.84
N ASN A 243 10.24 3.00 17.86
CA ASN A 243 9.68 1.68 18.19
C ASN A 243 10.73 0.53 18.21
N GLY A 244 11.95 0.83 18.69
CA GLY A 244 13.07 -0.12 18.79
C GLY A 244 13.99 -0.19 17.57
N PHE A 245 13.73 0.56 16.49
CA PHE A 245 14.60 0.67 15.33
C PHE A 245 15.45 1.95 15.41
N PHE A 246 16.77 1.80 15.26
CA PHE A 246 17.72 2.92 15.30
C PHE A 246 17.83 3.56 13.91
N ASN A 247 17.56 4.87 13.84
CA ASN A 247 17.53 5.65 12.62
C ASN A 247 18.94 6.13 12.21
N ALA A 248 19.76 5.17 11.79
CA ALA A 248 21.17 5.39 11.50
C ALA A 248 21.40 6.39 10.35
N LYS A 249 22.47 7.18 10.49
CA LYS A 249 22.96 8.13 9.49
C LYS A 249 23.10 7.48 8.12
N LEU A 250 22.59 8.17 7.10
CA LEU A 250 22.63 7.70 5.72
C LEU A 250 24.05 7.85 5.13
N PRO A 251 24.52 6.88 4.33
CA PRO A 251 25.79 7.00 3.63
C PRO A 251 25.78 8.17 2.62
N LEU A 252 26.97 8.68 2.32
CA LEU A 252 27.18 9.74 1.32
C LEU A 252 27.16 9.19 -0.11
N THR A 253 26.02 8.59 -0.51
CA THR A 253 25.76 8.11 -1.87
C THR A 253 24.35 8.50 -2.34
N ASN A 254 24.16 8.51 -3.66
CA ASN A 254 22.87 8.70 -4.33
C ASN A 254 22.08 7.39 -4.49
N ASP A 255 22.73 6.24 -4.32
CA ASP A 255 22.14 4.92 -4.50
C ASP A 255 21.34 4.49 -3.26
N ILE A 256 20.51 5.39 -2.72
CA ILE A 256 19.65 5.16 -1.55
C ILE A 256 18.19 5.13 -2.01
N GLU A 257 17.54 4.01 -1.75
CA GLU A 257 16.09 3.86 -1.86
C GLU A 257 15.48 3.83 -0.45
N VAL A 258 14.30 4.44 -0.32
CA VAL A 258 13.50 4.37 0.91
C VAL A 258 12.13 3.82 0.57
N SER A 259 11.76 2.70 1.19
CA SER A 259 10.51 2.00 0.91
C SER A 259 9.58 2.00 2.14
N LEU A 260 8.29 2.26 1.90
CA LEU A 260 7.26 2.22 2.94
C LEU A 260 6.72 0.81 3.13
N GLY A 261 6.59 0.39 4.38
CA GLY A 261 5.85 -0.79 4.80
C GLY A 261 4.61 -0.42 5.60
N VAL A 262 3.46 -1.00 5.28
CA VAL A 262 2.26 -0.93 6.12
C VAL A 262 2.20 -2.18 6.98
N VAL A 263 2.08 -2.00 8.29
CA VAL A 263 1.91 -3.07 9.27
C VAL A 263 0.45 -3.09 9.71
N SER A 264 -0.19 -4.24 9.56
CA SER A 264 -1.52 -4.56 10.11
C SER A 264 -1.36 -5.52 11.28
N GLN A 265 -1.91 -5.18 12.44
CA GLN A 265 -1.85 -6.02 13.63
C GLN A 265 -3.19 -6.06 14.36
N LYS A 266 -3.75 -7.26 14.53
CA LYS A 266 -5.02 -7.51 15.23
C LYS A 266 -5.03 -8.94 15.78
N ASN A 267 -5.59 -9.15 16.98
CA ASN A 267 -5.76 -10.47 17.59
C ASN A 267 -4.48 -11.35 17.61
N HIS A 268 -3.32 -10.74 17.91
CA HIS A 268 -1.97 -11.35 17.88
C HIS A 268 -1.45 -11.76 16.49
N VAL A 269 -2.24 -11.61 15.42
CA VAL A 269 -1.76 -11.74 14.04
C VAL A 269 -1.13 -10.42 13.61
N ARG A 270 0.01 -10.51 12.90
CA ARG A 270 0.73 -9.37 12.33
C ARG A 270 1.05 -9.67 10.88
N LYS A 271 0.73 -8.74 9.99
CA LYS A 271 0.93 -8.81 8.54
C LYS A 271 1.60 -7.52 8.07
N ILE A 272 2.45 -7.61 7.05
CA ILE A 272 3.16 -6.46 6.49
C ILE A 272 3.11 -6.55 4.98
N ARG A 273 2.94 -5.42 4.29
CA ARG A 273 3.27 -5.26 2.87
C ARG A 273 4.18 -4.05 2.71
N TYR A 274 5.17 -4.15 1.82
CA TYR A 274 6.02 -3.04 1.42
C TYR A 274 5.59 -2.52 0.05
N ALA A 275 5.89 -1.24 -0.22
CA ALA A 275 5.72 -0.61 -1.53
C ALA A 275 6.49 -1.40 -2.60
N GLU A 276 5.88 -1.57 -3.76
CA GLU A 276 6.56 -2.12 -4.94
C GLU A 276 7.49 -1.05 -5.51
N SER A 277 8.81 -1.30 -5.48
CA SER A 277 9.82 -0.37 -5.98
C SER A 277 9.58 -0.02 -7.45
N THR A 278 9.21 1.23 -7.73
CA THR A 278 8.97 1.72 -9.10
C THR A 278 9.71 3.01 -9.44
N LYS A 279 10.45 3.61 -8.50
CA LYS A 279 11.11 4.92 -8.68
C LYS A 279 12.52 4.98 -8.09
N LYS A 280 13.51 5.00 -8.96
CA LYS A 280 14.87 5.47 -8.62
C LYS A 280 14.86 6.99 -8.52
N ILE A 281 14.89 7.52 -7.30
CA ILE A 281 14.95 8.96 -7.06
C ILE A 281 16.43 9.38 -6.99
N ILE A 282 16.98 9.83 -8.12
CA ILE A 282 18.30 10.47 -8.14
C ILE A 282 18.18 11.85 -7.50
N LEU A 283 18.44 11.93 -6.20
CA LEU A 283 18.61 13.21 -5.52
C LEU A 283 20.04 13.69 -5.74
N ASN A 284 20.20 14.92 -6.22
CA ASN A 284 21.52 15.52 -6.29
C ASN A 284 21.99 15.82 -4.85
N ILE A 285 23.19 15.37 -4.46
CA ILE A 285 23.86 15.85 -3.24
C ILE A 285 24.32 17.29 -3.47
N ASN A 286 23.36 18.20 -3.59
CA ASN A 286 23.63 19.62 -3.55
C ASN A 286 24.00 19.96 -2.11
N GLU A 287 25.28 19.79 -1.76
CA GLU A 287 25.90 20.80 -0.92
C GLU A 287 25.51 22.17 -1.53
N PRO A 288 24.86 23.07 -0.77
CA PRO A 288 24.66 24.42 -1.28
C PRO A 288 26.05 24.98 -1.56
N GLU A 289 26.34 25.37 -2.80
CA GLU A 289 27.61 26.01 -3.14
C GLU A 289 27.80 27.20 -2.18
N VAL A 290 28.67 27.04 -1.19
CA VAL A 290 29.01 28.11 -0.25
C VAL A 290 29.93 29.05 -1.01
N VAL A 291 29.34 29.85 -1.90
CA VAL A 291 30.06 30.86 -2.67
C VAL A 291 30.59 31.88 -1.68
N SER A 292 31.84 31.65 -1.25
CA SER A 292 32.49 32.45 -0.23
C SER A 292 32.38 33.94 -0.61
N PRO A 293 32.07 34.83 0.35
CA PRO A 293 32.00 36.27 0.07
C PRO A 293 33.32 36.81 -0.51
N MET A 294 34.43 36.09 -0.29
CA MET A 294 35.73 36.37 -0.92
C MET A 294 35.75 36.08 -2.43
N VAL A 295 35.04 35.04 -2.91
CA VAL A 295 34.93 34.71 -4.34
C VAL A 295 34.04 35.74 -5.05
N VAL A 296 32.90 36.12 -4.45
CA VAL A 296 32.05 37.21 -4.95
C VAL A 296 32.81 38.53 -4.98
N GLY A 297 33.57 38.83 -3.91
CA GLY A 297 34.42 40.02 -3.83
C GLY A 297 35.53 40.05 -4.88
N LEU A 298 36.20 38.92 -5.13
CA LEU A 298 37.21 38.78 -6.19
C LEU A 298 36.61 38.99 -7.59
N GLY A 299 35.45 38.38 -7.88
CA GLY A 299 34.74 38.58 -9.15
C GLY A 299 34.39 40.05 -9.40
N ALA A 300 33.85 40.73 -8.38
CA ALA A 300 33.53 42.16 -8.46
C ALA A 300 34.79 43.03 -8.64
N ALA A 301 35.88 42.73 -7.91
CA ALA A 301 37.15 43.46 -8.02
C ALA A 301 37.79 43.32 -9.41
N ILE A 302 37.75 42.11 -10.01
CA ILE A 302 38.24 41.86 -11.37
C ILE A 302 37.41 42.67 -12.38
N ALA A 303 36.08 42.66 -12.28
CA ALA A 303 35.20 43.42 -13.18
C ALA A 303 35.48 44.93 -13.11
N ILE A 304 35.61 45.51 -11.90
CA ILE A 304 35.97 46.91 -11.69
C ILE A 304 37.36 47.21 -12.27
N GLY A 305 38.34 46.33 -12.04
CA GLY A 305 39.69 46.44 -12.58
C GLY A 305 39.72 46.53 -14.11
N VAL A 306 38.97 45.64 -14.79
CA VAL A 306 38.84 45.65 -16.27
C VAL A 306 38.23 46.96 -16.77
N VAL A 307 37.16 47.45 -16.13
CA VAL A 307 36.52 48.73 -16.50
C VAL A 307 37.50 49.91 -16.35
N LEU A 308 38.26 49.98 -15.26
CA LEU A 308 39.28 51.01 -15.05
C LEU A 308 40.42 50.93 -16.08
N LEU A 309 40.82 49.71 -16.47
CA LEU A 309 41.83 49.49 -17.50
C LEU A 309 41.35 49.99 -18.88
N LEU A 310 40.10 49.69 -19.25
CA LEU A 310 39.49 50.18 -20.48
C LEU A 310 39.36 51.72 -20.51
N ILE A 311 38.99 52.34 -19.38
CA ILE A 311 38.98 53.80 -19.23
C ILE A 311 40.40 54.37 -19.38
N GLY A 312 41.40 53.76 -18.75
CA GLY A 312 42.81 54.16 -18.87
C GLY A 312 43.35 54.07 -20.29
N VAL A 313 43.04 52.99 -21.01
CA VAL A 313 43.36 52.83 -22.45
C VAL A 313 42.64 53.88 -23.30
N GLY A 314 41.36 54.16 -23.02
CA GLY A 314 40.61 55.24 -23.68
C GLY A 314 41.25 56.61 -23.48
N ILE A 315 41.66 56.94 -22.25
CA ILE A 315 42.38 58.18 -21.92
C ILE A 315 43.74 58.23 -22.65
N LEU A 316 44.50 57.13 -22.67
CA LEU A 316 45.78 57.06 -23.41
C LEU A 316 45.59 57.26 -24.92
N ILE A 317 44.52 56.73 -25.51
CA ILE A 317 44.18 56.96 -26.92
C ILE A 317 43.81 58.44 -27.16
N VAL A 318 43.03 59.06 -26.28
CA VAL A 318 42.68 60.49 -26.36
C VAL A 318 43.91 61.38 -26.19
N LEU A 319 44.80 61.06 -25.25
CA LEU A 319 46.06 61.78 -25.04
C LEU A 319 47.01 61.62 -26.24
N ARG A 320 47.16 60.40 -26.80
CA ARG A 320 47.90 60.18 -28.05
C ARG A 320 47.30 60.98 -29.21
N LYS A 321 45.97 60.99 -29.38
CA LYS A 321 45.30 61.80 -30.41
C LYS A 321 45.53 63.30 -30.20
N ARG A 322 45.44 63.82 -28.96
CA ARG A 322 45.76 65.23 -28.67
C ARG A 322 47.22 65.57 -28.96
N ILE A 323 48.17 64.74 -28.54
CA ILE A 323 49.60 64.93 -28.82
C ILE A 323 49.88 64.88 -30.33
N HIS A 324 49.23 63.97 -31.06
CA HIS A 324 49.34 63.86 -32.52
C HIS A 324 48.77 65.09 -33.24
N MET A 325 47.60 65.61 -32.81
CA MET A 325 47.00 66.84 -33.34
C MET A 325 47.87 68.07 -33.06
N VAL A 326 48.46 68.16 -31.85
CA VAL A 326 49.40 69.24 -31.48
C VAL A 326 50.70 69.16 -32.29
N ARG A 327 51.17 67.95 -32.63
CA ARG A 327 52.31 67.76 -33.56
C ARG A 327 51.97 68.18 -34.99
N LEU A 328 50.79 67.82 -35.50
CA LEU A 328 50.31 68.23 -36.82
C LEU A 328 50.23 69.76 -36.98
N GLN A 329 49.86 70.51 -35.92
CA GLN A 329 49.84 71.97 -35.95
C GLN A 329 51.22 72.65 -35.87
N ARG A 330 52.32 71.90 -35.65
CA ARG A 330 53.69 72.45 -35.53
C ARG A 330 54.69 71.91 -36.54
N GLY A 331 54.26 71.05 -37.48
CA GLY A 331 55.13 70.30 -38.39
C GLY A 331 55.07 70.72 -39.86
N SER A 332 55.02 72.02 -40.17
CA SER A 332 55.16 72.50 -41.56
C SER A 332 56.54 73.11 -41.81
N GLN A 333 57.53 72.25 -42.05
CA GLN A 333 58.74 72.50 -42.86
C GLN A 333 59.64 71.25 -42.96
N SER A 334 60.52 71.24 -43.97
CA SER A 334 61.57 70.26 -44.34
C SER A 334 61.17 68.85 -44.82
N MET A 335 61.19 68.69 -46.14
CA MET A 335 61.75 67.54 -46.89
C MET A 335 63.30 67.67 -46.84
N PRO A 336 64.16 66.61 -46.77
CA PRO A 336 64.34 65.58 -47.84
C PRO A 336 64.79 64.18 -47.31
N LEU A 337 65.29 63.16 -48.03
CA LEU A 337 65.56 62.88 -49.48
C LEU A 337 65.43 61.34 -49.74
N SER A 338 66.12 60.78 -50.75
CA SER A 338 66.10 59.37 -51.23
C SER A 338 67.40 58.59 -50.97
N LEU A 339 67.36 57.23 -50.92
CA LEU A 339 68.03 56.33 -51.91
C LEU A 339 67.74 54.82 -51.71
N SER A 340 68.01 54.05 -52.78
CA SER A 340 68.29 52.60 -52.97
C SER A 340 68.93 51.79 -51.80
N GLU A 341 68.91 50.45 -51.72
CA GLU A 341 68.53 49.32 -52.62
C GLU A 341 68.27 48.02 -51.77
N PRO A 342 67.84 46.86 -52.33
CA PRO A 342 67.29 45.71 -51.58
C PRO A 342 68.27 44.55 -51.32
N CYS A 343 67.85 43.56 -50.52
CA CYS A 343 68.41 42.20 -50.48
C CYS A 343 67.35 41.13 -50.11
N VAL A 344 66.97 40.33 -51.11
CA VAL A 344 66.61 38.88 -51.07
C VAL A 344 65.51 38.41 -50.09
N GLU A 345 64.36 38.03 -50.67
CA GLU A 345 63.46 37.00 -50.12
C GLU A 345 63.86 35.60 -50.64
N ILE A 346 63.58 34.56 -49.86
CA ILE A 346 63.74 33.14 -50.27
C ILE A 346 62.33 32.53 -50.38
N GLU A 347 61.85 32.33 -51.60
CA GLU A 347 60.66 31.52 -51.85
C GLU A 347 61.01 30.03 -51.78
N ASN A 348 60.15 29.24 -51.14
CA ASN A 348 60.22 27.78 -51.14
C ASN A 348 58.93 27.20 -51.73
N SER A 349 59.04 26.79 -53.00
CA SER A 349 58.02 26.06 -53.77
C SER A 349 58.73 24.80 -54.28
N GLY A 350 58.34 23.56 -53.98
CA GLY A 350 57.05 23.05 -53.54
C GLY A 350 56.45 22.23 -54.69
N PHE A 351 56.39 20.90 -54.55
CA PHE A 351 55.42 20.05 -55.24
C PHE A 351 55.28 18.67 -54.58
N LEU A 352 54.05 18.14 -54.61
CA LEU A 352 53.67 16.81 -54.11
C LEU A 352 53.53 15.85 -55.29
N GLN A 353 53.73 14.55 -55.07
CA GLN A 353 52.95 13.54 -55.78
C GLN A 353 52.79 12.29 -54.92
N ASP A 354 51.54 11.92 -54.64
CA ASP A 354 51.16 10.67 -53.99
C ASP A 354 51.04 9.56 -55.04
N GLU A 355 51.50 8.35 -54.73
CA GLU A 355 50.99 7.11 -55.33
C GLU A 355 50.74 6.06 -54.23
N ASP A 356 49.56 5.45 -54.28
CA ASP A 356 49.10 4.40 -53.37
C ASP A 356 49.81 3.07 -53.62
N GLU A 357 50.27 2.39 -52.57
CA GLU A 357 50.35 0.93 -52.59
C GLU A 357 49.96 0.30 -51.24
N ARG A 358 48.72 -0.19 -51.18
CA ARG A 358 48.10 -0.79 -49.99
C ARG A 358 48.29 -2.31 -50.01
N VAL A 359 49.32 -2.80 -49.35
CA VAL A 359 49.59 -4.25 -49.25
C VAL A 359 48.77 -4.88 -48.13
N ASP A 360 47.87 -5.79 -48.51
CA ASP A 360 47.09 -6.65 -47.62
C ASP A 360 47.96 -7.83 -47.10
N TYR A 361 47.91 -8.09 -45.79
CA TYR A 361 48.58 -9.22 -45.14
C TYR A 361 47.64 -9.83 -44.09
N TYR A 362 47.52 -11.16 -44.11
CA TYR A 362 46.68 -12.02 -43.25
C TYR A 362 45.21 -12.26 -43.65
N GLY A 363 44.97 -12.42 -44.95
CA GLY A 363 44.05 -13.46 -45.41
C GLY A 363 44.79 -14.79 -45.68
N ASN A 364 44.77 -15.75 -44.74
CA ASN A 364 44.67 -17.21 -44.98
C ASN A 364 45.05 -18.09 -43.76
N LEU A 365 44.34 -19.22 -43.61
CA LEU A 365 44.63 -20.41 -42.78
C LEU A 365 44.46 -20.21 -41.25
N LYS A 366 43.72 -21.08 -40.53
CA LYS A 366 42.99 -22.29 -40.93
C LYS A 366 41.91 -22.67 -39.91
#